data_AF-A0A1E5G576-F1
#
_entry.id   AF-A0A1E5G576-F1
#
_cell.length_a   1.000
_cell.length_b   1.000
_cell.length_c   1.000
_cell.angle_alpha   90.00
_cell.angle_beta   90.00
_cell.angle_gamma   90.00
#
_symmetry.space_group_name_H-M   'P 1'
#
loop_
_entity.id
_entity.type
_entity.pdbx_description
1 polymer ?
#
loop_
_entity_poly.entity_id
_entity_poly.type
_entity_poly.pdbx_seq_one_letter_code
_entity_poly.pdbx_strand_id
1 'polypeptide(L)'
;MARNARVHKRSKNRDGFTLIEILVVMVLAVFVIGAAYSMLFSGLIVVGTQSGNVDVRNDLRNTINTMTRDIQQSTDVSTTTIGGNEYYQFTQANGDMIVYYYDADRQALIRRVNTSDQTIIDTIDGSQASPFTMEQTDTNIFNVQVWLINKSGFLRSATPEQHEFEIARRIGVGYSVPALGDLSSAARILHYKFPGYTVSAAEIRDQDSMVIIQVTSGADLESLIAEFVLSDGATATIDGTPQVSGETVNNFSNSLVVPFYYTVTAEDGTQRQWRIVVSVEDDLSQGGDGIVLYEDSDGNLQPMPFQPIINTTDEDPNWTKLIITSGVGTQSGYNDYEYYAPEGITIETGVELISEHSGQTSLMLTSDTGDIVIEEGVTFASSGSSNNAREQIYIKTLGNIDIRGVNMVAERYIYLEAGKNIFAQNALLRVMHNSAPNVDIFLELYPYEDGNHIYIDNLTIDFTNVTNDAKARPYSALEGNLASGSITPF
;
A
#
# COMPACT_ATOMS: atom_id res chain seq x y z
N MET A 1 35.58 83.98 -17.29
CA MET A 1 35.76 82.96 -16.22
C MET A 1 34.86 81.77 -16.60
N ALA A 2 35.28 80.82 -17.41
CA ALA A 2 36.10 79.63 -17.09
C ALA A 2 35.42 78.65 -16.11
N ARG A 3 34.77 77.59 -16.63
CA ARG A 3 35.16 76.17 -16.46
C ARG A 3 34.14 75.20 -17.06
N ASN A 4 34.58 74.43 -18.06
CA ASN A 4 33.89 73.27 -18.63
C ASN A 4 33.91 72.09 -17.63
N ALA A 5 32.75 71.51 -17.35
CA ALA A 5 32.64 70.23 -16.65
C ALA A 5 32.59 69.09 -17.68
N ARG A 6 33.65 68.29 -17.75
CA ARG A 6 33.70 66.98 -18.40
C ARG A 6 33.37 65.92 -17.34
N VAL A 7 32.29 65.17 -17.52
CA VAL A 7 32.05 63.93 -16.76
C VAL A 7 32.16 62.75 -17.73
N HIS A 8 33.14 61.89 -17.46
CA HIS A 8 33.43 60.69 -18.24
C HIS A 8 32.37 59.61 -17.99
N LYS A 9 31.86 59.04 -19.08
CA LYS A 9 31.00 57.86 -19.11
C LYS A 9 31.85 56.61 -18.80
N ARG A 10 31.58 55.94 -17.68
CA ARG A 10 32.17 54.65 -17.30
C ARG A 10 31.54 53.55 -18.17
N SER A 11 32.28 52.92 -19.09
CA SER A 11 31.83 51.70 -19.77
C SER A 11 32.14 50.48 -18.87
N LYS A 12 31.11 49.70 -18.54
CA LYS A 12 31.26 48.38 -17.91
C LYS A 12 31.87 47.41 -18.93
N ASN A 13 33.04 46.84 -18.60
CA ASN A 13 33.52 45.61 -19.24
C ASN A 13 32.49 44.50 -18.98
N ARG A 14 32.09 43.82 -20.05
CA ARG A 14 31.52 42.47 -19.98
C ARG A 14 32.63 41.54 -20.44
N ASP A 15 33.29 40.88 -19.50
CA ASP A 15 34.25 39.83 -19.84
C ASP A 15 33.45 38.63 -20.36
N GLY A 16 33.62 38.34 -21.65
CA GLY A 16 33.03 37.16 -22.29
C GLY A 16 33.88 35.92 -21.98
N PHE A 17 33.25 34.74 -22.04
CA PHE A 17 33.92 33.46 -21.86
C PHE A 17 35.09 33.30 -22.81
N THR A 18 36.20 32.83 -22.28
CA THR A 18 37.39 32.53 -23.05
C THR A 18 37.21 31.23 -23.84
N LEU A 19 37.90 31.12 -24.96
CA LEU A 19 37.85 29.93 -25.81
C LEU A 19 38.29 28.66 -25.06
N ILE A 20 39.19 28.82 -24.07
CA ILE A 20 39.68 27.72 -23.23
C ILE A 20 38.61 27.21 -22.25
N GLU A 21 37.77 28.10 -21.69
CA GLU A 21 36.67 27.72 -20.80
C GLU A 21 35.59 26.93 -21.54
N ILE A 22 35.24 27.37 -22.77
CA ILE A 22 34.28 26.64 -23.61
C ILE A 22 34.80 25.24 -23.96
N LEU A 23 36.10 25.11 -24.24
CA LEU A 23 36.72 23.83 -24.58
C LEU A 23 36.74 22.86 -23.38
N VAL A 24 37.04 23.36 -22.18
CA VAL A 24 37.00 22.55 -20.95
C VAL A 24 35.58 22.07 -20.64
N VAL A 25 34.58 22.94 -20.80
CA VAL A 25 33.17 22.56 -20.60
C VAL A 25 32.71 21.50 -21.60
N MET A 26 33.12 21.59 -22.87
CA MET A 26 32.79 20.56 -23.87
C MET A 26 33.40 19.21 -23.53
N VAL A 27 34.67 19.18 -23.10
CA VAL A 27 35.33 17.92 -22.73
C VAL A 27 34.65 17.28 -21.51
N LEU A 28 34.30 18.08 -20.49
CA LEU A 28 33.56 17.59 -19.33
C LEU A 28 32.17 17.09 -19.71
N ALA A 29 31.45 17.79 -20.60
CA ALA A 29 30.13 17.37 -21.07
C ALA A 29 30.19 16.02 -21.79
N VAL A 30 31.17 15.79 -22.66
CA VAL A 30 31.36 14.50 -23.34
C VAL A 30 31.64 13.39 -22.34
N PHE A 31 32.43 13.66 -21.31
CA PHE A 31 32.75 12.67 -20.27
C PHE A 31 31.52 12.28 -19.44
N VAL A 32 30.70 13.27 -19.07
CA VAL A 32 29.45 13.07 -18.32
C VAL A 32 28.43 12.30 -19.16
N ILE A 33 28.27 12.65 -20.44
CA ILE A 33 27.37 11.95 -21.36
C ILE A 33 27.83 10.50 -21.56
N GLY A 34 29.14 10.27 -21.71
CA GLY A 34 29.70 8.92 -21.82
C GLY A 34 29.46 8.06 -20.58
N ALA A 35 29.63 8.63 -19.38
CA ALA A 35 29.34 7.94 -18.13
C ALA A 35 27.85 7.60 -17.99
N ALA A 36 26.96 8.55 -18.34
CA ALA A 36 25.52 8.34 -18.33
C ALA A 36 25.10 7.22 -19.30
N TYR A 37 25.65 7.20 -20.51
CA TYR A 37 25.36 6.17 -21.50
C TYR A 37 25.83 4.78 -21.07
N SER A 38 27.01 4.70 -20.43
CA SER A 38 27.53 3.45 -19.87
C SER A 38 26.63 2.93 -18.73
N MET A 39 26.15 3.82 -17.85
CA MET A 39 25.23 3.43 -16.77
C MET A 39 23.90 2.92 -17.32
N LEU A 40 23.37 3.59 -18.35
CA LEU A 40 22.12 3.19 -19.02
C LEU A 40 22.26 1.81 -19.68
N PHE A 41 23.36 1.56 -20.37
CA PHE A 41 23.64 0.27 -21.02
C PHE A 41 23.88 -0.87 -20.01
N SER A 42 24.62 -0.62 -18.94
CA SER A 42 24.79 -1.59 -17.84
C SER A 42 23.46 -1.88 -17.13
N GLY A 43 22.63 -0.86 -16.92
CA GLY A 43 21.28 -1.03 -16.35
C GLY A 43 20.39 -1.93 -17.21
N LEU A 44 20.40 -1.75 -18.53
CA LEU A 44 19.63 -2.57 -19.46
C LEU A 44 20.05 -4.05 -19.45
N ILE A 45 21.36 -4.34 -19.34
CA ILE A 45 21.86 -5.73 -19.28
C ILE A 45 21.50 -6.41 -17.94
N VAL A 46 21.59 -5.67 -16.83
CA VAL A 46 21.25 -6.19 -15.49
C VAL A 46 19.75 -6.45 -15.37
N VAL A 47 18.91 -5.56 -15.88
CA VAL A 47 17.44 -5.76 -15.86
C VAL A 47 17.04 -6.95 -16.72
N GLY A 48 17.60 -7.10 -17.92
CA GLY A 48 17.30 -8.24 -18.79
C GLY A 48 17.75 -9.60 -18.24
N THR A 49 18.90 -9.66 -17.56
CA THR A 49 19.38 -10.91 -16.93
C THR A 49 18.64 -11.25 -15.64
N GLN A 50 18.16 -10.25 -14.87
CA GLN A 50 17.32 -10.50 -13.70
C GLN A 50 15.90 -10.94 -14.08
N SER A 51 15.26 -10.29 -15.05
CA SER A 51 13.92 -10.67 -15.53
C SER A 51 13.91 -12.12 -16.02
N GLY A 52 14.85 -12.51 -16.89
CA GLY A 52 14.87 -13.88 -17.44
C GLY A 52 15.16 -14.99 -16.41
N ASN A 53 15.83 -14.68 -15.30
CA ASN A 53 16.04 -15.65 -14.21
C ASN A 53 14.81 -15.79 -13.30
N VAL A 54 14.00 -14.73 -13.18
CA VAL A 54 12.72 -14.76 -12.46
C VAL A 54 11.69 -15.56 -13.25
N ASP A 55 11.62 -15.35 -14.56
CA ASP A 55 10.68 -16.05 -15.45
C ASP A 55 10.89 -17.57 -15.44
N VAL A 56 12.14 -18.03 -15.61
CA VAL A 56 12.47 -19.48 -15.60
C VAL A 56 12.14 -20.13 -14.24
N ARG A 57 12.36 -19.41 -13.13
CA ARG A 57 12.01 -19.91 -11.79
C ARG A 57 10.51 -19.99 -11.57
N ASN A 58 9.76 -19.01 -12.08
CA ASN A 58 8.30 -18.99 -11.99
C ASN A 58 7.69 -20.10 -12.86
N ASP A 59 8.19 -20.32 -14.08
CA ASP A 59 7.74 -21.38 -14.98
C ASP A 59 7.98 -22.78 -14.37
N LEU A 60 9.16 -22.97 -13.76
CA LEU A 60 9.48 -24.22 -13.07
C LEU A 60 8.60 -24.43 -11.83
N ARG A 61 8.42 -23.40 -10.99
CA ARG A 61 7.58 -23.47 -9.80
C ARG A 61 6.14 -23.82 -10.17
N ASN A 62 5.56 -23.13 -11.15
CA ASN A 62 4.20 -23.39 -11.64
C ASN A 62 4.05 -24.82 -12.17
N THR A 63 5.08 -25.33 -12.85
CA THR A 63 5.08 -26.68 -13.39
C THR A 63 5.17 -27.73 -12.30
N ILE A 64 6.10 -27.58 -11.35
CA ILE A 64 6.25 -28.49 -10.21
C ILE A 64 4.96 -28.50 -9.38
N ASN A 65 4.35 -27.35 -9.12
CA ASN A 65 3.09 -27.26 -8.39
C ASN A 65 1.95 -27.96 -9.14
N THR A 66 1.90 -27.80 -10.46
CA THR A 66 0.90 -28.48 -11.31
C THR A 66 1.09 -30.00 -11.29
N MET A 67 2.33 -30.48 -11.44
CA MET A 67 2.68 -31.90 -11.34
C MET A 67 2.34 -32.48 -9.97
N THR A 68 2.72 -31.76 -8.90
CA THR A 68 2.47 -32.16 -7.51
C THR A 68 0.97 -32.36 -7.29
N ARG A 69 0.16 -31.35 -7.64
CA ARG A 69 -1.29 -31.40 -7.49
C ARG A 69 -1.89 -32.58 -8.25
N ASP A 70 -1.46 -32.79 -9.49
CA ASP A 70 -2.00 -33.86 -10.32
C ASP A 70 -1.67 -35.24 -9.76
N ILE A 71 -0.43 -35.46 -9.35
CA ILE A 71 0.03 -36.72 -8.75
C ILE A 71 -0.69 -36.97 -7.42
N GLN A 72 -0.85 -35.95 -6.58
CA GLN A 72 -1.56 -36.07 -5.30
C GLN A 72 -3.06 -36.38 -5.48
N GLN A 73 -3.69 -35.84 -6.53
CA GLN A 73 -5.09 -36.12 -6.87
C GLN A 73 -5.28 -37.46 -7.59
N SER A 74 -4.19 -38.16 -7.90
CA SER A 74 -4.24 -39.40 -8.62
C SER A 74 -4.51 -40.59 -7.71
N THR A 75 -5.42 -41.43 -8.16
CA THR A 75 -5.87 -42.64 -7.48
C THR A 75 -5.19 -43.90 -7.99
N ASP A 76 -4.61 -43.83 -9.19
CA ASP A 76 -3.88 -44.92 -9.82
C ASP A 76 -2.75 -44.40 -10.70
N VAL A 77 -1.72 -45.22 -10.92
CA VAL A 77 -0.60 -44.93 -11.82
C VAL A 77 -0.32 -46.13 -12.71
N SER A 78 -0.20 -45.89 -14.00
CA SER A 78 0.11 -46.88 -15.03
C SER A 78 1.18 -46.35 -15.97
N THR A 79 1.63 -47.14 -16.94
CA THR A 79 2.51 -46.66 -18.01
C THR A 79 1.75 -46.55 -19.33
N THR A 80 2.12 -45.58 -20.14
CA THR A 80 1.60 -45.37 -21.49
C THR A 80 2.72 -45.06 -22.46
N THR A 81 2.52 -45.31 -23.74
CA THR A 81 3.54 -45.08 -24.77
C THR A 81 3.16 -43.89 -25.65
N ILE A 82 4.03 -42.88 -25.71
CA ILE A 82 3.88 -41.72 -26.59
C ILE A 82 5.14 -41.63 -27.46
N GLY A 83 4.97 -41.62 -28.78
CA GLY A 83 6.12 -41.51 -29.71
C GLY A 83 7.15 -42.64 -29.61
N GLY A 84 6.78 -43.80 -29.04
CA GLY A 84 7.69 -44.93 -28.82
C GLY A 84 8.42 -44.92 -27.47
N ASN A 85 8.24 -43.88 -26.65
CA ASN A 85 8.78 -43.80 -25.30
C ASN A 85 7.68 -44.10 -24.27
N GLU A 86 8.06 -44.77 -23.17
CA GLU A 86 7.16 -45.04 -22.04
C GLU A 86 7.15 -43.86 -21.06
N TYR A 87 5.95 -43.48 -20.62
CA TYR A 87 5.71 -42.41 -19.64
C TYR A 87 4.74 -42.90 -18.58
N TYR A 88 4.81 -42.29 -17.38
CA TYR A 88 3.82 -42.52 -16.34
C TYR A 88 2.51 -41.79 -16.68
N GLN A 89 1.41 -42.53 -16.55
CA GLN A 89 0.05 -42.04 -16.69
C GLN A 89 -0.64 -42.11 -15.32
N PHE A 90 -1.09 -40.96 -14.84
CA PHE A 90 -1.75 -40.81 -13.56
C PHE A 90 -3.27 -40.68 -13.77
N THR A 91 -4.06 -41.49 -13.06
CA THR A 91 -5.52 -41.49 -13.18
C THR A 91 -6.14 -40.82 -11.95
N GLN A 92 -6.79 -39.68 -12.15
CA GLN A 92 -7.46 -38.91 -11.10
C GLN A 92 -8.80 -39.53 -10.69
N ALA A 93 -9.28 -39.15 -9.49
CA ALA A 93 -10.54 -39.64 -8.94
C ALA A 93 -11.79 -39.33 -9.81
N ASN A 94 -11.71 -38.30 -10.65
CA ASN A 94 -12.74 -37.92 -11.61
C ASN A 94 -12.66 -38.70 -12.93
N GLY A 95 -11.64 -39.56 -13.12
CA GLY A 95 -11.40 -40.36 -14.32
C GLY A 95 -10.43 -39.73 -15.33
N ASP A 96 -9.92 -38.52 -15.08
CA ASP A 96 -8.95 -37.88 -15.97
C ASP A 96 -7.60 -38.61 -15.95
N MET A 97 -7.03 -38.80 -17.14
CA MET A 97 -5.72 -39.42 -17.33
C MET A 97 -4.68 -38.35 -17.66
N ILE A 98 -3.64 -38.26 -16.85
CA ILE A 98 -2.61 -37.21 -16.95
C ILE A 98 -1.26 -37.84 -17.28
N VAL A 99 -0.60 -37.31 -18.32
CA VAL A 99 0.73 -37.76 -18.74
C VAL A 99 1.63 -36.55 -18.93
N TYR A 100 2.85 -36.64 -18.38
CA TYR A 100 3.90 -35.65 -18.57
C TYR A 100 4.96 -36.20 -19.51
N TYR A 101 5.25 -35.48 -20.59
CA TYR A 101 6.27 -35.90 -21.55
C TYR A 101 6.94 -34.70 -22.21
N TYR A 102 8.21 -34.88 -22.58
CA TYR A 102 8.96 -33.91 -23.36
C TYR A 102 8.65 -34.05 -24.86
N ASP A 103 8.25 -32.95 -25.49
CA ASP A 103 8.07 -32.83 -26.93
C ASP A 103 9.32 -32.20 -27.54
N ALA A 104 10.08 -33.00 -28.30
CA ALA A 104 11.33 -32.58 -28.92
C ALA A 104 11.14 -31.58 -30.07
N ASP A 105 10.01 -31.65 -30.78
CA ASP A 105 9.71 -30.73 -31.89
C ASP A 105 9.40 -29.32 -31.35
N ARG A 106 8.73 -29.27 -30.19
CA ARG A 106 8.38 -28.02 -29.50
C ARG A 106 9.45 -27.54 -28.52
N GLN A 107 10.45 -28.37 -28.23
CA GLN A 107 11.42 -28.19 -27.14
C GLN A 107 10.74 -27.83 -25.80
N ALA A 108 9.63 -28.48 -25.51
CA ALA A 108 8.74 -28.12 -24.42
C ALA A 108 8.30 -29.33 -23.60
N LEU A 109 8.03 -29.12 -22.32
CA LEU A 109 7.37 -30.12 -21.49
C LEU A 109 5.87 -29.95 -21.62
N ILE A 110 5.21 -31.07 -21.90
CA ILE A 110 3.79 -31.13 -22.16
C ILE A 110 3.12 -31.88 -21.02
N ARG A 111 2.03 -31.30 -20.54
CA ARG A 111 1.01 -31.95 -19.72
C ARG A 111 -0.14 -32.34 -20.63
N ARG A 112 -0.38 -33.64 -20.80
CA ARG A 112 -1.56 -34.14 -21.51
C ARG A 112 -2.62 -34.55 -20.51
N VAL A 113 -3.83 -34.02 -20.65
CA VAL A 113 -5.02 -34.50 -19.94
C VAL A 113 -5.94 -35.16 -20.94
N ASN A 114 -6.18 -36.45 -20.77
CA ASN A 114 -6.90 -37.31 -21.70
C ASN A 114 -6.28 -37.23 -23.11
N THR A 115 -6.80 -36.36 -23.97
CA THR A 115 -6.31 -36.12 -25.35
C THR A 115 -5.82 -34.71 -25.60
N SER A 116 -5.94 -33.80 -24.62
CA SER A 116 -5.57 -32.40 -24.75
C SER A 116 -4.15 -32.15 -24.26
N ASP A 117 -3.30 -31.61 -25.14
CA ASP A 117 -1.93 -31.23 -24.82
C ASP A 117 -1.84 -29.76 -24.37
N GLN A 118 -1.18 -29.54 -23.24
CA GLN A 118 -0.85 -28.21 -22.72
C GLN A 118 0.67 -28.09 -22.54
N THR A 119 1.27 -27.06 -23.13
CA THR A 119 2.66 -26.70 -22.82
C THR A 119 2.73 -26.11 -21.41
N ILE A 120 3.57 -26.69 -20.55
CA ILE A 120 3.77 -26.23 -19.17
C ILE A 120 5.15 -25.60 -18.95
N ILE A 121 6.15 -25.96 -19.74
CA ILE A 121 7.46 -25.29 -19.81
C ILE A 121 7.91 -25.26 -21.28
N ASP A 122 8.28 -24.09 -21.79
CA ASP A 122 8.85 -23.89 -23.14
C ASP A 122 10.36 -23.53 -23.10
N THR A 123 10.96 -23.55 -21.91
CA THR A 123 12.38 -23.20 -21.63
C THR A 123 13.25 -24.41 -21.32
N ILE A 124 13.13 -25.50 -22.08
CA ILE A 124 13.83 -26.75 -21.78
C ILE A 124 15.10 -26.91 -22.61
N ASP A 125 16.18 -27.37 -21.98
CA ASP A 125 17.45 -27.65 -22.67
C ASP A 125 17.34 -28.94 -23.49
N GLY A 126 16.79 -28.84 -24.70
CA GLY A 126 16.71 -29.96 -25.64
C GLY A 126 18.07 -30.50 -26.12
N SER A 127 19.20 -29.89 -25.73
CA SER A 127 20.53 -30.44 -26.01
C SER A 127 20.96 -31.55 -25.04
N GLN A 128 20.20 -31.77 -23.96
CA GLN A 128 20.43 -32.87 -23.02
C GLN A 128 19.82 -34.18 -23.54
N ALA A 129 20.46 -35.30 -23.20
CA ALA A 129 19.98 -36.63 -23.60
C ALA A 129 18.61 -36.98 -22.97
N SER A 130 18.35 -36.50 -21.76
CA SER A 130 17.08 -36.67 -21.04
C SER A 130 16.71 -35.35 -20.34
N PRO A 131 16.09 -34.39 -21.07
CA PRO A 131 15.80 -33.06 -20.55
C PRO A 131 14.66 -33.04 -19.52
N PHE A 132 13.87 -34.12 -19.48
CA PHE A 132 12.89 -34.42 -18.45
C PHE A 132 13.01 -35.91 -18.12
N THR A 133 13.11 -36.24 -16.83
CA THR A 133 12.98 -37.61 -16.34
C THR A 133 11.99 -37.66 -15.19
N MET A 134 11.27 -38.76 -15.12
CA MET A 134 10.43 -39.11 -13.99
C MET A 134 10.74 -40.58 -13.69
N GLU A 135 11.17 -40.86 -12.47
CA GLU A 135 11.53 -42.21 -12.02
C GLU A 135 10.75 -42.54 -10.77
N GLN A 136 10.07 -43.68 -10.76
CA GLN A 136 9.42 -44.18 -9.55
C GLN A 136 10.48 -44.81 -8.63
N THR A 137 10.73 -44.21 -7.48
CA THR A 137 11.73 -44.65 -6.50
C THR A 137 11.13 -45.55 -5.41
N ASP A 138 9.83 -45.44 -5.16
CA ASP A 138 9.05 -46.33 -4.28
C ASP A 138 7.62 -46.48 -4.84
N THR A 139 6.83 -47.39 -4.27
CA THR A 139 5.42 -47.68 -4.57
C THR A 139 4.59 -46.43 -4.85
N ASN A 140 4.87 -45.33 -4.13
CA ASN A 140 4.18 -44.05 -4.27
C ASN A 140 5.10 -42.85 -4.49
N ILE A 141 6.41 -43.04 -4.62
CA ILE A 141 7.38 -41.93 -4.69
C ILE A 141 7.93 -41.80 -6.11
N PHE A 142 7.86 -40.58 -6.65
CA PHE A 142 8.44 -40.24 -7.95
C PHE A 142 9.53 -39.18 -7.77
N ASN A 143 10.68 -39.40 -8.38
CA ASN A 143 11.73 -38.40 -8.54
C ASN A 143 11.59 -37.78 -9.92
N VAL A 144 11.46 -36.46 -9.99
CA VAL A 144 11.37 -35.72 -11.26
C VAL A 144 12.58 -34.83 -11.42
N GLN A 145 13.16 -34.83 -12.61
CA GLN A 145 14.26 -33.96 -13.00
C GLN A 145 13.92 -33.21 -14.27
N VAL A 146 14.22 -31.91 -14.29
CA VAL A 146 14.01 -31.04 -15.45
C VAL A 146 15.27 -30.23 -15.73
N TRP A 147 15.67 -30.15 -17.00
CA TRP A 147 16.80 -29.34 -17.46
C TRP A 147 16.30 -28.07 -18.18
N LEU A 148 16.64 -26.89 -17.64
CA LEU A 148 16.13 -25.61 -18.14
C LEU A 148 17.20 -24.76 -18.83
N ILE A 149 16.77 -23.90 -19.77
CA ILE A 149 17.57 -22.86 -20.42
C ILE A 149 16.87 -21.50 -20.32
N ASN A 150 17.62 -20.41 -20.21
CA ASN A 150 17.04 -19.07 -20.21
C ASN A 150 16.59 -18.66 -21.63
N LYS A 151 15.38 -18.09 -21.78
CA LYS A 151 14.81 -17.59 -23.06
C LYS A 151 15.73 -16.60 -23.80
N SER A 152 16.64 -15.93 -23.09
CA SER A 152 17.62 -14.98 -23.64
C SER A 152 18.87 -15.62 -24.28
N GLY A 153 19.04 -16.95 -24.19
CA GLY A 153 20.12 -17.70 -24.84
C GLY A 153 21.53 -17.48 -24.27
N PHE A 154 21.69 -16.75 -23.16
CA PHE A 154 23.01 -16.29 -22.69
C PHE A 154 23.63 -17.06 -21.50
N LEU A 155 22.94 -18.05 -20.92
CA LEU A 155 23.50 -18.90 -19.85
C LEU A 155 23.11 -20.37 -20.03
N ARG A 156 24.11 -21.25 -20.01
CA ARG A 156 23.98 -22.69 -19.74
C ARG A 156 24.21 -22.89 -18.25
N SER A 157 23.19 -23.28 -17.49
CA SER A 157 23.33 -23.69 -16.09
C SER A 157 23.09 -25.20 -15.99
N ALA A 158 24.14 -25.94 -15.64
CA ALA A 158 24.25 -27.38 -15.76
C ALA A 158 23.99 -28.13 -14.43
N THR A 159 22.99 -27.70 -13.65
CA THR A 159 22.57 -28.44 -12.44
C THR A 159 21.07 -28.72 -12.51
N PRO A 160 20.65 -29.99 -12.57
CA PRO A 160 19.23 -30.36 -12.58
C PRO A 160 18.60 -30.05 -11.23
N GLU A 161 17.39 -29.49 -11.23
CA GLU A 161 16.57 -29.39 -10.02
C GLU A 161 15.86 -30.75 -9.82
N GLN A 162 16.00 -31.33 -8.62
CA GLN A 162 15.46 -32.65 -8.24
C GLN A 162 14.35 -32.47 -7.20
N HIS A 163 13.19 -33.09 -7.42
CA HIS A 163 12.05 -33.03 -6.51
C HIS A 163 11.45 -34.44 -6.29
N GLU A 164 11.06 -34.74 -5.04
CA GLU A 164 10.39 -35.99 -4.64
C GLU A 164 8.88 -35.75 -4.43
N PHE A 165 8.02 -36.65 -4.95
CA PHE A 165 6.55 -36.55 -4.86
C PHE A 165 5.94 -37.84 -4.29
N GLU A 166 4.91 -37.77 -3.44
CA GLU A 166 4.21 -38.93 -2.84
C GLU A 166 2.71 -38.99 -3.23
N ILE A 167 2.17 -40.18 -3.57
CA ILE A 167 0.73 -40.44 -3.76
C ILE A 167 0.01 -40.60 -2.41
N ALA A 168 -1.09 -39.86 -2.18
CA ALA A 168 -1.84 -39.86 -0.92
C ALA A 168 -2.55 -41.21 -0.60
N ARG A 169 -2.35 -41.76 0.61
CA ARG A 169 -3.18 -42.86 1.16
C ARG A 169 -4.29 -42.33 2.08
N ARG A 170 -5.51 -42.86 1.94
CA ARG A 170 -6.50 -42.91 3.03
C ARG A 170 -6.19 -44.12 3.91
N ILE A 171 -5.74 -43.92 5.15
CA ILE A 171 -6.10 -44.63 6.40
C ILE A 171 -5.17 -44.15 7.52
N GLY A 172 -5.76 -43.92 8.69
CA GLY A 172 -5.18 -43.19 9.80
C GLY A 172 -4.03 -43.87 10.55
N VAL A 173 -3.57 -43.12 11.55
CA VAL A 173 -2.45 -43.35 12.47
C VAL A 173 -1.10 -42.80 11.98
N GLY A 174 -0.94 -41.48 12.20
CA GLY A 174 0.23 -40.84 12.79
C GLY A 174 1.62 -41.32 12.36
N TYR A 175 2.09 -40.83 11.21
CA TYR A 175 3.50 -40.56 11.00
C TYR A 175 3.63 -39.15 10.40
N SER A 176 4.36 -38.30 11.11
CA SER A 176 4.74 -36.96 10.65
C SER A 176 5.72 -37.09 9.49
N VAL A 177 5.30 -36.67 8.30
CA VAL A 177 6.16 -36.46 7.13
C VAL A 177 6.99 -35.19 7.37
N PRO A 178 8.28 -35.13 7.01
CA PRO A 178 9.02 -33.87 7.03
C PRO A 178 8.44 -32.95 5.97
N ALA A 179 7.94 -31.78 6.36
CA ALA A 179 7.34 -30.80 5.47
C ALA A 179 8.29 -30.40 4.33
N LEU A 180 7.91 -30.73 3.08
CA LEU A 180 8.17 -29.86 1.93
C LEU A 180 7.64 -28.47 2.33
N GLY A 181 8.49 -27.44 2.24
CA GLY A 181 8.25 -26.14 2.88
C GLY A 181 6.81 -25.67 2.76
N ASP A 182 6.20 -25.31 3.89
CA ASP A 182 4.79 -24.94 4.00
C ASP A 182 4.37 -24.05 2.82
N LEU A 183 3.47 -24.56 1.96
CA LEU A 183 2.88 -23.76 0.88
C LEU A 183 2.32 -22.49 1.49
N SER A 184 2.57 -21.36 0.85
CA SER A 184 2.20 -20.09 1.46
C SER A 184 0.68 -19.97 1.55
N SER A 185 0.19 -19.60 2.74
CA SER A 185 -1.19 -19.20 2.97
C SER A 185 -1.44 -17.71 2.65
N ALA A 186 -0.42 -16.99 2.17
CA ALA A 186 -0.55 -15.59 1.83
C ALA A 186 -1.42 -15.44 0.58
N ALA A 187 -2.60 -14.84 0.75
CA ALA A 187 -3.50 -14.39 -0.31
C ALA A 187 -3.56 -12.86 -0.33
N ARG A 188 -2.49 -12.21 -0.81
CA ARG A 188 -2.29 -10.76 -0.71
C ARG A 188 -2.18 -10.10 -2.09
N ILE A 189 -2.68 -8.87 -2.20
CA ILE A 189 -2.32 -7.95 -3.28
C ILE A 189 -1.15 -7.11 -2.77
N LEU A 190 0.00 -7.16 -3.45
CA LEU A 190 1.23 -6.47 -3.07
C LEU A 190 1.43 -5.17 -3.85
N HIS A 191 0.97 -5.14 -5.09
CA HIS A 191 0.98 -3.95 -5.95
C HIS A 191 -0.29 -3.92 -6.80
N TYR A 192 -0.79 -2.72 -7.07
CA TYR A 192 -1.95 -2.50 -7.92
C TYR A 192 -1.81 -1.14 -8.61
N LYS A 193 -2.07 -1.07 -9.92
CA LYS A 193 -2.12 0.18 -10.69
C LYS A 193 -2.92 0.02 -11.98
N PHE A 194 -3.32 1.15 -12.56
CA PHE A 194 -3.84 1.26 -13.93
C PHE A 194 -2.80 2.00 -14.79
N PRO A 195 -2.02 1.29 -15.63
CA PRO A 195 -0.97 1.91 -16.43
C PRO A 195 -1.49 3.07 -17.27
N GLY A 196 -0.88 4.25 -17.11
CA GLY A 196 -1.24 5.46 -17.85
C GLY A 196 -2.44 6.24 -17.30
N TYR A 197 -3.15 5.72 -16.29
CA TYR A 197 -4.32 6.37 -15.68
C TYR A 197 -4.16 6.64 -14.19
N THR A 198 -3.26 5.94 -13.50
CA THR A 198 -3.04 6.12 -12.05
C THR A 198 -2.42 7.48 -11.73
N VAL A 199 -3.08 8.23 -10.83
CA VAL A 199 -2.63 9.55 -10.36
C VAL A 199 -1.58 9.44 -9.27
N SER A 200 -1.83 8.55 -8.29
CA SER A 200 -0.97 8.29 -7.13
C SER A 200 -0.84 6.78 -6.88
N ALA A 201 0.20 6.37 -6.16
CA ALA A 201 0.36 4.95 -5.81
C ALA A 201 -0.89 4.43 -5.08
N ALA A 202 -1.34 3.22 -5.44
CA ALA A 202 -2.50 2.62 -4.80
C ALA A 202 -2.26 2.42 -3.29
N GLU A 203 -3.25 2.77 -2.50
CA GLU A 203 -3.28 2.52 -1.06
C GLU A 203 -3.75 1.08 -0.84
N ILE A 204 -2.82 0.21 -0.43
CA ILE A 204 -3.11 -1.22 -0.20
C ILE A 204 -3.24 -1.45 1.31
N ARG A 205 -4.49 -1.63 1.75
CA ARG A 205 -4.87 -1.86 3.14
C ARG A 205 -4.96 -3.35 3.40
N ASP A 206 -3.82 -3.96 3.67
CA ASP A 206 -3.72 -5.42 3.75
C ASP A 206 -4.47 -6.03 4.94
N GLN A 207 -4.65 -5.33 6.05
CA GLN A 207 -5.46 -5.83 7.17
C GLN A 207 -6.95 -5.84 6.80
N ASP A 208 -7.37 -4.84 6.04
CA ASP A 208 -8.77 -4.64 5.61
C ASP A 208 -9.12 -5.42 4.33
N SER A 209 -8.13 -5.98 3.63
CA SER A 209 -8.30 -6.57 2.30
C SER A 209 -8.89 -5.56 1.31
N MET A 210 -8.38 -4.33 1.30
CA MET A 210 -8.88 -3.25 0.46
C MET A 210 -7.75 -2.60 -0.33
N VAL A 211 -8.04 -2.25 -1.59
CA VAL A 211 -7.19 -1.41 -2.43
C VAL A 211 -7.98 -0.17 -2.79
N ILE A 212 -7.43 1.01 -2.46
CA ILE A 212 -7.98 2.31 -2.87
C ILE A 212 -7.03 2.88 -3.92
N ILE A 213 -7.55 3.28 -5.07
CA ILE A 213 -6.74 3.81 -6.16
C ILE A 213 -7.47 4.94 -6.87
N GLN A 214 -6.75 6.04 -7.09
CA GLN A 214 -7.24 7.19 -7.83
C GLN A 214 -6.75 7.15 -9.28
N VAL A 215 -7.66 7.43 -10.22
CA VAL A 215 -7.38 7.55 -11.65
C VAL A 215 -7.68 8.95 -12.18
N THR A 216 -7.01 9.32 -13.27
CA THR A 216 -7.22 10.59 -13.97
C THR A 216 -8.65 10.71 -14.49
N SER A 217 -9.19 11.91 -14.58
CA SER A 217 -10.56 12.16 -15.08
C SER A 217 -10.86 11.71 -16.51
N GLY A 218 -9.83 11.45 -17.33
CA GLY A 218 -9.98 10.90 -18.68
C GLY A 218 -10.04 9.37 -18.76
N ALA A 219 -9.98 8.65 -17.64
CA ALA A 219 -9.98 7.19 -17.63
C ALA A 219 -11.38 6.62 -17.96
N ASP A 220 -11.45 5.67 -18.90
CA ASP A 220 -12.69 4.94 -19.17
C ASP A 220 -12.88 3.82 -18.13
N LEU A 221 -13.65 4.11 -17.08
CA LEU A 221 -13.91 3.17 -15.99
C LEU A 221 -14.62 1.89 -16.44
N GLU A 222 -15.30 1.88 -17.59
CA GLU A 222 -15.98 0.67 -18.08
C GLU A 222 -15.01 -0.38 -18.63
N SER A 223 -13.77 0.00 -18.93
CA SER A 223 -12.81 -0.85 -19.66
C SER A 223 -11.35 -0.74 -19.19
N LEU A 224 -11.11 -0.66 -17.88
CA LEU A 224 -9.75 -0.58 -17.33
C LEU A 224 -9.06 -1.94 -17.25
N ILE A 225 -7.76 -1.94 -17.54
CA ILE A 225 -6.86 -3.08 -17.36
C ILE A 225 -5.91 -2.78 -16.21
N ALA A 226 -5.99 -3.58 -15.15
CA ALA A 226 -5.13 -3.45 -13.98
C ALA A 226 -3.81 -4.21 -14.17
N GLU A 227 -2.69 -3.62 -13.74
CA GLU A 227 -1.45 -4.32 -13.45
C GLU A 227 -1.35 -4.52 -11.93
N PHE A 228 -1.22 -5.77 -11.50
CA PHE A 228 -1.10 -6.14 -10.10
C PHE A 228 -0.02 -7.21 -9.87
N VAL A 229 0.50 -7.24 -8.65
CA VAL A 229 1.39 -8.28 -8.13
C VAL A 229 0.72 -8.90 -6.91
N LEU A 230 0.63 -10.22 -6.88
CA LEU A 230 0.08 -10.97 -5.75
C LEU A 230 1.21 -11.58 -4.91
N SER A 231 0.89 -12.12 -3.75
CA SER A 231 1.80 -12.99 -3.00
C SER A 231 2.28 -14.18 -3.85
N ASP A 232 3.48 -14.67 -3.55
CA ASP A 232 4.10 -15.80 -4.26
C ASP A 232 3.14 -16.99 -4.39
N GLY A 233 2.97 -17.47 -5.63
CA GLY A 233 2.11 -18.62 -5.94
C GLY A 233 0.60 -18.34 -5.93
N ALA A 234 0.18 -17.12 -5.58
CA ALA A 234 -1.23 -16.76 -5.54
C ALA A 234 -1.80 -16.43 -6.94
N THR A 235 -3.11 -16.64 -7.09
CA THR A 235 -3.89 -16.33 -8.30
C THR A 235 -5.10 -15.48 -7.94
N ALA A 236 -5.67 -14.77 -8.91
CA ALA A 236 -6.86 -13.94 -8.70
C ALA A 236 -8.00 -14.30 -9.65
N THR A 237 -9.24 -14.19 -9.15
CA THR A 237 -10.47 -14.34 -9.93
C THR A 237 -11.48 -13.27 -9.57
N ILE A 238 -12.40 -12.96 -10.49
CA ILE A 238 -13.61 -12.17 -10.24
C ILE A 238 -14.78 -13.03 -10.66
N ASP A 239 -15.69 -13.32 -9.72
CA ASP A 239 -16.83 -14.23 -9.93
C ASP A 239 -16.42 -15.58 -10.57
N GLY A 240 -15.24 -16.10 -10.19
CA GLY A 240 -14.67 -17.35 -10.72
C GLY A 240 -13.94 -17.22 -12.06
N THR A 241 -13.98 -16.05 -12.71
CA THR A 241 -13.24 -15.77 -13.95
C THR A 241 -11.80 -15.39 -13.63
N PRO A 242 -10.77 -16.11 -14.14
CA PRO A 242 -9.36 -15.78 -13.90
C PRO A 242 -8.99 -14.36 -14.34
N GLN A 243 -8.22 -13.67 -13.51
CA GLN A 243 -7.68 -12.34 -13.79
C GLN A 243 -6.19 -12.45 -14.11
N VAL A 244 -5.81 -12.00 -15.30
CA VAL A 244 -4.41 -11.92 -15.74
C VAL A 244 -3.94 -10.47 -15.67
N SER A 245 -2.90 -10.24 -14.89
CA SER A 245 -2.29 -8.91 -14.68
C SER A 245 -1.83 -8.31 -16.01
N GLY A 246 -2.23 -7.06 -16.28
CA GLY A 246 -1.91 -6.36 -17.52
C GLY A 246 -2.71 -6.79 -18.75
N GLU A 247 -3.65 -7.73 -18.62
CA GLU A 247 -4.41 -8.25 -19.76
C GLU A 247 -5.94 -8.21 -19.57
N THR A 248 -6.44 -8.53 -18.38
CA THR A 248 -7.89 -8.65 -18.16
C THR A 248 -8.56 -7.28 -17.99
N VAL A 249 -9.56 -7.01 -18.83
CA VAL A 249 -10.39 -5.79 -18.82
C VAL A 249 -11.53 -5.94 -17.82
N ASN A 250 -11.75 -4.92 -16.99
CA ASN A 250 -12.83 -4.88 -16.01
C ASN A 250 -13.57 -3.52 -16.00
N ASN A 251 -14.82 -3.55 -15.54
CA ASN A 251 -15.64 -2.36 -15.33
C ASN A 251 -15.64 -1.96 -13.85
N PHE A 252 -15.12 -0.77 -13.55
CA PHE A 252 -15.02 -0.19 -12.20
C PHE A 252 -15.95 1.02 -11.99
N SER A 253 -16.85 1.32 -12.94
CA SER A 253 -17.66 2.54 -12.94
C SER A 253 -18.52 2.72 -11.69
N ASN A 254 -18.81 1.64 -10.95
CA ASN A 254 -19.60 1.65 -9.73
C ASN A 254 -18.82 1.23 -8.49
N SER A 255 -17.49 1.07 -8.55
CA SER A 255 -16.70 0.45 -7.46
C SER A 255 -16.74 1.20 -6.12
N LEU A 256 -17.01 2.52 -6.14
CA LEU A 256 -17.24 3.35 -4.96
C LEU A 256 -18.54 2.99 -4.22
N VAL A 257 -19.63 2.74 -4.96
CA VAL A 257 -20.97 2.55 -4.40
C VAL A 257 -21.36 1.07 -4.30
N VAL A 258 -20.86 0.25 -5.21
CA VAL A 258 -21.08 -1.20 -5.27
C VAL A 258 -19.75 -1.91 -5.05
N PRO A 259 -19.62 -2.74 -4.01
CA PRO A 259 -18.37 -3.45 -3.73
C PRO A 259 -17.90 -4.29 -4.93
N PHE A 260 -16.65 -4.07 -5.34
CA PHE A 260 -16.00 -4.82 -6.41
C PHE A 260 -14.90 -5.71 -5.83
N TYR A 261 -15.01 -7.03 -5.96
CA TYR A 261 -14.11 -7.97 -5.28
C TYR A 261 -13.24 -8.79 -6.22
N TYR A 262 -11.94 -8.85 -5.90
CA TYR A 262 -11.05 -9.91 -6.35
C TYR A 262 -11.03 -11.03 -5.30
N THR A 263 -11.17 -12.28 -5.71
CA THR A 263 -10.86 -13.44 -4.86
C THR A 263 -9.43 -13.88 -5.15
N VAL A 264 -8.51 -13.61 -4.21
CA VAL A 264 -7.12 -14.04 -4.27
C VAL A 264 -7.02 -15.42 -3.61
N THR A 265 -6.50 -16.41 -4.32
CA THR A 265 -6.25 -17.76 -3.82
C THR A 265 -4.75 -17.96 -3.67
N ALA A 266 -4.29 -18.22 -2.45
CA ALA A 266 -2.90 -18.53 -2.10
C ALA A 266 -2.46 -19.89 -2.64
N GLU A 267 -1.17 -20.19 -2.49
CA GLU A 267 -0.57 -21.44 -2.97
C GLU A 267 -1.13 -22.68 -2.26
N ASP A 268 -1.44 -22.57 -0.97
CA ASP A 268 -2.07 -23.62 -0.18
C ASP A 268 -3.59 -23.76 -0.43
N GLY A 269 -4.17 -22.90 -1.28
CA GLY A 269 -5.61 -22.84 -1.56
C GLY A 269 -6.41 -21.92 -0.61
N THR A 270 -5.78 -21.29 0.38
CA THR A 270 -6.42 -20.27 1.23
C THR A 270 -6.93 -19.12 0.38
N GLN A 271 -8.17 -18.71 0.58
CA GLN A 271 -8.79 -17.63 -0.19
C GLN A 271 -9.01 -16.38 0.66
N ARG A 272 -8.83 -15.22 0.02
CA ARG A 272 -9.14 -13.92 0.60
C ARG A 272 -9.82 -13.04 -0.45
N GLN A 273 -10.95 -12.44 -0.06
CA GLN A 273 -11.62 -11.44 -0.90
C GLN A 273 -10.99 -10.06 -0.65
N TRP A 274 -10.67 -9.37 -1.74
CA TRP A 274 -10.08 -8.05 -1.76
C TRP A 274 -11.01 -7.07 -2.44
N ARG A 275 -11.46 -6.03 -1.74
CA ARG A 275 -12.29 -4.97 -2.32
C ARG A 275 -11.40 -3.97 -3.06
N ILE A 276 -11.76 -3.67 -4.31
CA ILE A 276 -11.11 -2.63 -5.10
C ILE A 276 -12.01 -1.42 -5.16
N VAL A 277 -11.49 -0.27 -4.75
CA VAL A 277 -12.17 1.02 -4.77
C VAL A 277 -11.42 1.92 -5.75
N VAL A 278 -12.09 2.31 -6.82
CA VAL A 278 -11.52 3.21 -7.84
C VAL A 278 -12.22 4.55 -7.74
N SER A 279 -11.45 5.62 -7.51
CA SER A 279 -11.93 7.00 -7.50
C SER A 279 -11.34 7.80 -8.66
N VAL A 280 -12.03 8.87 -9.05
CA VAL A 280 -11.63 9.75 -10.16
C VAL A 280 -11.20 11.11 -9.62
N GLU A 281 -10.09 11.65 -10.11
CA GLU A 281 -9.47 12.92 -9.69
C GLU A 281 -10.47 14.10 -9.62
N ASP A 282 -11.32 14.27 -10.64
CA ASP A 282 -12.22 15.43 -10.75
C ASP A 282 -13.64 15.20 -10.19
N ASP A 283 -14.02 13.98 -9.82
CA ASP A 283 -15.33 13.72 -9.16
C ASP A 283 -15.35 14.18 -7.69
N LEU A 284 -14.19 14.63 -7.18
CA LEU A 284 -13.98 15.08 -5.80
C LEU A 284 -14.14 16.61 -5.61
N SER A 285 -14.62 17.31 -6.66
CA SER A 285 -14.59 18.77 -6.80
C SER A 285 -15.47 19.60 -5.85
N GLN A 286 -15.89 19.05 -4.70
CA GLN A 286 -16.57 19.79 -3.63
C GLN A 286 -15.93 19.55 -2.25
N GLY A 287 -14.90 18.72 -2.14
CA GLY A 287 -14.45 18.24 -0.83
C GLY A 287 -12.96 18.02 -0.61
N GLY A 288 -12.14 17.89 -1.67
CA GLY A 288 -10.69 17.68 -1.58
C GLY A 288 -10.25 16.36 -2.21
N ASP A 289 -8.96 16.15 -2.44
CA ASP A 289 -8.43 14.88 -2.96
C ASP A 289 -8.55 13.73 -1.93
N GLY A 290 -8.85 12.51 -2.39
CA GLY A 290 -8.79 11.29 -1.57
C GLY A 290 -10.13 10.67 -1.14
N ILE A 291 -10.03 9.60 -0.35
CA ILE A 291 -11.13 8.78 0.13
C ILE A 291 -11.11 8.77 1.66
N VAL A 292 -12.29 8.81 2.27
CA VAL A 292 -12.49 8.43 3.67
C VAL A 292 -13.17 7.07 3.72
N LEU A 293 -12.97 6.34 4.82
CA LEU A 293 -13.69 5.11 5.08
C LEU A 293 -14.58 5.31 6.30
N TYR A 294 -15.76 4.72 6.26
CA TYR A 294 -16.57 4.53 7.45
C TYR A 294 -16.70 3.04 7.76
N GLU A 295 -16.81 2.71 9.04
CA GLU A 295 -17.14 1.38 9.53
C GLU A 295 -18.63 1.36 9.89
N ASP A 296 -19.38 0.42 9.34
CA ASP A 296 -20.76 0.18 9.76
C ASP A 296 -20.82 -0.64 11.06
N SER A 297 -22.02 -0.79 11.62
CA SER A 297 -22.25 -1.58 12.84
C SER A 297 -21.85 -3.06 12.74
N ASP A 298 -21.67 -3.59 11.54
CA ASP A 298 -21.24 -4.97 11.28
C ASP A 298 -19.71 -5.07 11.10
N GLY A 299 -18.99 -3.94 11.15
CA GLY A 299 -17.54 -3.87 11.00
C GLY A 299 -17.07 -3.77 9.54
N ASN A 300 -17.97 -3.54 8.58
CA ASN A 300 -17.56 -3.41 7.17
C ASN A 300 -17.11 -1.99 6.86
N LEU A 301 -15.99 -1.90 6.14
CA LEU A 301 -15.48 -0.63 5.64
C LEU A 301 -16.11 -0.26 4.30
N GLN A 302 -16.53 0.99 4.21
CA GLN A 302 -17.15 1.54 3.03
C GLN A 302 -16.49 2.89 2.67
N PRO A 303 -16.16 3.10 1.39
CA PRO A 303 -15.47 4.29 0.95
C PRO A 303 -16.45 5.42 0.63
N MET A 304 -16.01 6.64 0.88
CA MET A 304 -16.64 7.85 0.38
C MET A 304 -15.60 8.84 -0.10
N PRO A 305 -15.96 9.72 -1.05
CA PRO A 305 -15.20 10.94 -1.31
C PRO A 305 -14.95 11.71 -0.01
N PHE A 306 -13.73 12.22 0.14
CA PHE A 306 -13.42 13.13 1.24
C PHE A 306 -14.33 14.38 1.19
N GLN A 307 -14.75 14.83 2.37
CA GLN A 307 -15.51 16.06 2.59
C GLN A 307 -14.96 16.74 3.85
N PRO A 308 -14.91 18.08 3.91
CA PRO A 308 -14.39 18.79 5.08
C PRO A 308 -15.29 18.66 6.31
N ILE A 309 -16.59 18.41 6.09
CA ILE A 309 -17.58 18.26 7.15
C ILE A 309 -18.25 16.90 6.95
N ILE A 310 -18.10 16.02 7.94
CA ILE A 310 -18.72 14.69 7.95
C ILE A 310 -19.33 14.46 9.31
N ASN A 311 -20.63 14.19 9.32
CA ASN A 311 -21.32 13.60 10.46
C ASN A 311 -21.82 12.22 10.02
N THR A 312 -21.20 11.15 10.52
CA THR A 312 -21.55 9.80 10.05
C THR A 312 -23.02 9.47 10.27
N THR A 313 -23.63 9.96 11.35
CA THR A 313 -25.04 9.68 11.67
C THR A 313 -26.04 10.46 10.82
N ASP A 314 -25.63 11.62 10.27
CA ASP A 314 -26.46 12.36 9.31
C ASP A 314 -26.41 11.70 7.92
N GLU A 315 -25.27 11.09 7.56
CA GLU A 315 -25.09 10.37 6.30
C GLU A 315 -25.80 9.01 6.32
N ASP A 316 -25.57 8.20 7.36
CA ASP A 316 -26.28 6.93 7.61
C ASP A 316 -26.25 6.58 9.12
N PRO A 317 -27.40 6.28 9.73
CA PRO A 317 -27.47 5.98 11.15
C PRO A 317 -26.72 4.70 11.58
N ASN A 318 -26.33 3.83 10.65
CA ASN A 318 -25.57 2.60 10.96
C ASN A 318 -24.05 2.80 10.97
N TRP A 319 -23.55 3.98 10.58
CA TRP A 319 -22.11 4.23 10.51
C TRP A 319 -21.58 4.69 11.85
N THR A 320 -20.61 3.95 12.36
CA THR A 320 -20.17 4.07 13.75
C THR A 320 -18.78 4.71 13.87
N LYS A 321 -17.86 4.44 12.93
CA LYS A 321 -16.51 5.01 12.92
C LYS A 321 -16.18 5.73 11.63
N LEU A 322 -15.24 6.65 11.71
CA LEU A 322 -14.67 7.37 10.57
C LEU A 322 -13.16 7.20 10.52
N ILE A 323 -12.63 6.93 9.33
CA ILE A 323 -11.19 6.86 9.04
C ILE A 323 -10.91 7.85 7.90
N ILE A 324 -10.14 8.90 8.19
CA ILE A 324 -9.59 9.78 7.15
C ILE A 324 -8.29 9.14 6.67
N THR A 325 -8.29 8.59 5.46
CA THR A 325 -7.17 7.77 5.00
C THR A 325 -5.97 8.62 4.59
N SER A 326 -4.79 7.99 4.58
CA SER A 326 -3.56 8.62 4.10
C SER A 326 -3.66 9.16 2.68
N GLY A 327 -4.53 8.57 1.84
CA GLY A 327 -4.83 9.05 0.49
C GLY A 327 -5.48 10.44 0.41
N VAL A 328 -6.00 10.98 1.53
CA VAL A 328 -6.49 12.36 1.61
C VAL A 328 -5.35 13.37 1.53
N GLY A 329 -4.18 13.06 2.08
CA GLY A 329 -3.01 13.95 2.01
C GLY A 329 -3.27 15.37 2.56
N THR A 330 -2.73 16.39 1.85
CA THR A 330 -2.82 17.80 2.27
C THR A 330 -4.08 18.46 1.74
N GLN A 331 -4.91 18.95 2.67
CA GLN A 331 -6.13 19.69 2.40
C GLN A 331 -5.99 21.13 2.88
N SER A 332 -6.08 22.07 1.94
CA SER A 332 -6.04 23.51 2.20
C SER A 332 -7.05 24.20 1.28
N GLY A 333 -7.92 25.03 1.83
CA GLY A 333 -8.99 25.69 1.08
C GLY A 333 -10.36 25.67 1.75
N TYR A 334 -10.52 24.90 2.82
CA TYR A 334 -11.73 24.87 3.63
C TYR A 334 -11.60 25.77 4.86
N ASN A 335 -12.71 26.43 5.23
CA ASN A 335 -12.77 27.25 6.43
C ASN A 335 -12.81 26.38 7.68
N ASP A 336 -13.56 25.29 7.62
CA ASP A 336 -13.85 24.43 8.76
C ASP A 336 -13.63 22.98 8.37
N TYR A 337 -13.11 22.22 9.32
CA TYR A 337 -13.09 20.77 9.27
C TYR A 337 -13.87 20.25 10.47
N GLU A 338 -15.01 19.61 10.26
CA GLU A 338 -15.88 19.12 11.33
C GLU A 338 -16.21 17.65 11.12
N TYR A 339 -15.68 16.81 12.00
CA TYR A 339 -15.85 15.36 11.90
C TYR A 339 -16.52 14.82 13.15
N TYR A 340 -17.59 14.06 12.95
CA TYR A 340 -18.31 13.36 14.00
C TYR A 340 -18.53 11.90 13.63
N ALA A 341 -18.15 11.00 14.54
CA ALA A 341 -18.46 9.57 14.48
C ALA A 341 -18.60 8.99 15.90
N PRO A 342 -19.69 8.30 16.23
CA PRO A 342 -20.04 7.96 17.62
C PRO A 342 -19.08 6.96 18.30
N GLU A 343 -18.49 6.04 17.53
CA GLU A 343 -17.59 4.99 18.00
C GLU A 343 -16.12 5.22 17.62
N GLY A 344 -15.77 6.43 17.20
CA GLY A 344 -14.38 6.86 17.09
C GLY A 344 -13.98 7.38 15.73
N ILE A 345 -12.85 8.09 15.72
CA ILE A 345 -12.29 8.72 14.53
C ILE A 345 -10.80 8.36 14.47
N THR A 346 -10.34 7.88 13.31
CA THR A 346 -8.93 7.67 13.03
C THR A 346 -8.49 8.60 11.91
N ILE A 347 -7.36 9.28 12.11
CA ILE A 347 -6.70 10.12 11.10
C ILE A 347 -5.34 9.53 10.82
N GLU A 348 -5.15 9.06 9.59
CA GLU A 348 -3.95 8.32 9.22
C GLU A 348 -2.74 9.20 8.92
N THR A 349 -1.57 8.58 8.98
CA THR A 349 -0.30 9.24 8.67
C THR A 349 -0.31 9.94 7.30
N GLY A 350 0.33 11.11 7.22
CA GLY A 350 0.44 11.90 6.00
C GLY A 350 -0.76 12.82 5.70
N VAL A 351 -1.81 12.79 6.52
CA VAL A 351 -2.93 13.74 6.41
C VAL A 351 -2.53 15.10 6.98
N GLU A 352 -2.76 16.17 6.22
CA GLU A 352 -2.58 17.54 6.68
C GLU A 352 -3.88 18.33 6.47
N LEU A 353 -4.54 18.74 7.55
CA LEU A 353 -5.77 19.53 7.48
C LEU A 353 -5.46 20.98 7.87
N ILE A 354 -5.49 21.85 6.87
CA ILE A 354 -5.12 23.26 7.00
C ILE A 354 -6.36 24.11 6.74
N SER A 355 -6.89 24.68 7.81
CA SER A 355 -7.99 25.63 7.80
C SER A 355 -7.39 27.04 7.74
N GLU A 356 -7.59 27.71 6.60
CA GLU A 356 -7.08 29.08 6.36
C GLU A 356 -8.18 29.88 5.67
N HIS A 357 -8.80 30.88 6.31
CA HIS A 357 -9.66 31.88 5.63
C HIS A 357 -10.13 33.00 6.59
N SER A 358 -10.65 34.11 6.02
CA SER A 358 -11.20 35.22 6.80
C SER A 358 -12.60 34.90 7.34
N GLY A 359 -12.71 34.30 8.52
CA GLY A 359 -13.98 33.90 9.12
C GLY A 359 -13.86 33.21 10.48
N GLN A 360 -14.92 32.55 10.92
CA GLN A 360 -14.81 31.50 11.95
C GLN A 360 -14.17 30.29 11.28
N THR A 361 -13.03 29.85 11.79
CA THR A 361 -12.25 28.72 11.25
C THR A 361 -11.98 27.74 12.37
N SER A 362 -12.39 26.49 12.26
CA SER A 362 -12.17 25.49 13.30
C SER A 362 -11.87 24.11 12.73
N LEU A 363 -11.07 23.34 13.47
CA LEU A 363 -10.92 21.91 13.26
C LEU A 363 -11.51 21.19 14.47
N MET A 364 -12.57 20.42 14.25
CA MET A 364 -13.33 19.74 15.28
C MET A 364 -13.41 18.25 15.02
N LEU A 365 -12.95 17.44 15.97
CA LEU A 365 -13.14 16.00 16.01
C LEU A 365 -14.00 15.64 17.22
N THR A 366 -15.13 14.98 16.99
CA THR A 366 -16.05 14.60 18.07
C THR A 366 -16.45 13.14 17.95
N SER A 367 -16.36 12.41 19.06
CA SER A 367 -16.87 11.05 19.21
C SER A 367 -17.66 10.95 20.51
N ASP A 368 -18.70 10.11 20.52
CA ASP A 368 -19.51 9.92 21.72
C ASP A 368 -18.76 9.05 22.73
N THR A 369 -18.29 7.88 22.30
CA THR A 369 -17.74 6.86 23.20
C THR A 369 -16.44 6.24 22.73
N GLY A 370 -16.16 6.32 21.43
CA GLY A 370 -14.99 5.71 20.84
C GLY A 370 -13.76 6.59 20.81
N ASP A 371 -12.61 5.95 20.66
CA ASP A 371 -11.33 6.63 20.71
C ASP A 371 -11.12 7.53 19.49
N ILE A 372 -10.41 8.64 19.69
CA ILE A 372 -9.92 9.49 18.60
C ILE A 372 -8.41 9.24 18.50
N VAL A 373 -7.99 8.65 17.39
CA VAL A 373 -6.59 8.31 17.12
C VAL A 373 -6.08 9.14 15.96
N ILE A 374 -5.01 9.88 16.20
CA ILE A 374 -4.33 10.68 15.20
C ILE A 374 -2.91 10.14 15.09
N GLU A 375 -2.61 9.57 13.93
CA GLU A 375 -1.34 8.89 13.69
C GLU A 375 -0.17 9.86 13.51
N GLU A 376 1.04 9.32 13.63
CA GLU A 376 2.28 10.08 13.49
C GLU A 376 2.38 10.76 12.11
N GLY A 377 2.87 12.00 12.10
CA GLY A 377 3.04 12.78 10.88
C GLY A 377 1.79 13.53 10.44
N VAL A 378 0.67 13.42 11.14
CA VAL A 378 -0.51 14.26 10.89
C VAL A 378 -0.24 15.70 11.31
N THR A 379 -0.67 16.65 10.47
CA THR A 379 -0.61 18.09 10.78
C THR A 379 -1.99 18.71 10.77
N PHE A 380 -2.34 19.40 11.86
CA PHE A 380 -3.52 20.25 11.94
C PHE A 380 -3.09 21.70 12.07
N ALA A 381 -3.63 22.55 11.19
CA ALA A 381 -3.41 23.99 11.24
C ALA A 381 -4.76 24.71 11.16
N SER A 382 -4.99 25.63 12.09
CA SER A 382 -6.16 26.53 12.08
C SER A 382 -5.67 27.97 12.17
N SER A 383 -5.73 28.69 11.05
CA SER A 383 -5.33 30.10 10.96
C SER A 383 -6.47 31.00 10.47
N GLY A 384 -6.65 32.12 11.16
CA GLY A 384 -7.73 33.07 10.91
C GLY A 384 -7.32 34.48 11.30
N SER A 385 -7.89 35.47 10.61
CA SER A 385 -7.53 36.89 10.77
C SER A 385 -8.53 37.68 11.62
N SER A 386 -9.43 37.01 12.36
CA SER A 386 -10.58 37.68 12.97
C SER A 386 -10.53 37.64 14.51
N ASN A 387 -10.79 38.77 15.15
CA ASN A 387 -10.69 38.87 16.63
C ASN A 387 -11.81 38.12 17.39
N ASN A 388 -12.77 37.50 16.68
CA ASN A 388 -14.02 36.96 17.23
C ASN A 388 -14.30 35.50 16.84
N ALA A 389 -13.36 34.79 16.24
CA ALA A 389 -13.61 33.46 15.71
C ALA A 389 -13.22 32.33 16.66
N ARG A 390 -13.66 31.14 16.30
CA ARG A 390 -13.33 29.88 16.95
C ARG A 390 -12.05 29.33 16.34
N GLU A 391 -10.96 30.11 16.26
CA GLU A 391 -9.68 29.67 15.68
C GLU A 391 -9.00 28.60 16.54
N GLN A 392 -9.58 27.41 16.53
CA GLN A 392 -9.31 26.37 17.49
C GLN A 392 -9.20 25.00 16.83
N ILE A 393 -8.37 24.18 17.45
CA ILE A 393 -8.39 22.74 17.29
C ILE A 393 -9.12 22.19 18.51
N TYR A 394 -10.26 21.53 18.30
CA TYR A 394 -11.11 20.98 19.35
C TYR A 394 -11.31 19.49 19.13
N ILE A 395 -10.83 18.67 20.06
CA ILE A 395 -10.96 17.22 20.00
C ILE A 395 -11.67 16.76 21.27
N LYS A 396 -12.81 16.10 21.11
CA LYS A 396 -13.66 15.68 22.23
C LYS A 396 -14.13 14.24 22.06
N THR A 397 -13.95 13.43 23.08
CA THR A 397 -14.53 12.09 23.15
C THR A 397 -14.71 11.61 24.59
N LEU A 398 -15.65 10.71 24.87
CA LEU A 398 -15.63 9.94 26.13
C LEU A 398 -14.63 8.77 26.10
N GLY A 399 -14.05 8.48 24.94
CA GLY A 399 -12.97 7.51 24.76
C GLY A 399 -11.58 8.08 25.11
N ASN A 400 -10.55 7.46 24.55
CA ASN A 400 -9.17 7.95 24.58
C ASN A 400 -8.91 8.95 23.46
N ILE A 401 -7.96 9.87 23.68
CA ILE A 401 -7.35 10.68 22.62
C ILE A 401 -5.89 10.24 22.48
N ASP A 402 -5.47 9.84 21.28
CA ASP A 402 -4.08 9.50 20.97
C ASP A 402 -3.55 10.44 19.88
N ILE A 403 -2.50 11.20 20.20
CA ILE A 403 -1.90 12.22 19.31
C ILE A 403 -0.38 12.05 19.17
N ARG A 404 0.09 10.81 19.04
CA ARG A 404 1.52 10.52 18.93
C ARG A 404 2.13 11.09 17.65
N GLY A 405 3.17 11.91 17.78
CA GLY A 405 3.90 12.46 16.64
C GLY A 405 3.10 13.46 15.79
N VAL A 406 2.06 14.07 16.38
CA VAL A 406 1.16 15.00 15.71
C VAL A 406 1.64 16.45 15.87
N ASN A 407 1.49 17.25 14.83
CA ASN A 407 1.74 18.69 14.85
C ASN A 407 0.42 19.46 14.81
N MET A 408 0.08 20.17 15.90
CA MET A 408 -1.13 20.99 16.00
C MET A 408 -0.74 22.45 16.18
N VAL A 409 -1.19 23.29 15.25
CA VAL A 409 -0.98 24.74 15.28
C VAL A 409 -2.33 25.43 15.20
N ALA A 410 -2.71 26.13 16.25
CA ALA A 410 -3.91 26.94 16.28
C ALA A 410 -3.57 28.42 16.51
N GLU A 411 -4.35 29.33 15.93
CA GLU A 411 -4.20 30.74 16.28
C GLU A 411 -4.68 31.03 17.71
N ARG A 412 -5.71 30.36 18.23
CA ARG A 412 -6.24 30.67 19.58
C ARG A 412 -6.24 29.52 20.58
N TYR A 413 -6.85 28.38 20.24
CA TYR A 413 -7.03 27.32 21.24
C TYR A 413 -6.70 25.93 20.69
N ILE A 414 -6.08 25.11 21.52
CA ILE A 414 -6.05 23.65 21.35
C ILE A 414 -6.73 23.05 22.58
N TYR A 415 -7.82 22.33 22.37
CA TYR A 415 -8.60 21.76 23.46
C TYR A 415 -8.81 20.27 23.22
N LEU A 416 -8.24 19.46 24.10
CA LEU A 416 -8.34 18.00 24.08
C LEU A 416 -9.14 17.56 25.31
N GLU A 417 -10.32 17.01 25.10
CA GLU A 417 -11.20 16.48 26.16
C GLU A 417 -11.47 15.00 25.95
N ALA A 418 -10.96 14.16 26.85
CA ALA A 418 -11.13 12.72 26.83
C ALA A 418 -11.93 12.25 28.05
N GLY A 419 -12.84 11.29 27.91
CA GLY A 419 -13.45 10.60 29.05
C GLY A 419 -12.52 9.57 29.68
N LYS A 420 -11.54 9.06 28.91
CA LYS A 420 -10.52 8.11 29.36
C LYS A 420 -9.14 8.75 29.42
N ASN A 421 -8.19 8.30 28.61
CA ASN A 421 -6.80 8.76 28.64
C ASN A 421 -6.48 9.71 27.49
N ILE A 422 -5.50 10.59 27.72
CA ILE A 422 -4.86 11.35 26.65
C ILE A 422 -3.43 10.85 26.50
N PHE A 423 -3.05 10.41 25.30
CA PHE A 423 -1.69 9.98 24.96
C PHE A 423 -1.06 11.04 24.04
N ALA A 424 -0.19 11.86 24.60
CA ALA A 424 0.50 12.92 23.87
C ALA A 424 2.02 12.70 23.88
N GLN A 425 2.51 11.92 22.92
CA GLN A 425 3.93 11.57 22.83
C GLN A 425 4.55 12.12 21.55
N ASN A 426 5.73 12.71 21.63
CA ASN A 426 6.42 13.34 20.49
C ASN A 426 5.56 14.36 19.71
N ALA A 427 4.51 14.90 20.34
CA ALA A 427 3.59 15.82 19.71
C ALA A 427 4.07 17.27 19.90
N LEU A 428 3.64 18.15 19.00
CA LEU A 428 3.81 19.59 19.10
C LEU A 428 2.45 20.26 19.16
N LEU A 429 2.19 21.00 20.23
CA LEU A 429 1.00 21.82 20.40
C LEU A 429 1.45 23.29 20.45
N ARG A 430 1.08 24.07 19.44
CA ARG A 430 1.45 25.48 19.33
C ARG A 430 0.23 26.38 19.22
N VAL A 431 0.24 27.45 20.00
CA VAL A 431 -0.70 28.58 19.83
C VAL A 431 0.02 29.87 19.40
N MET A 432 -0.54 30.55 18.39
CA MET A 432 0.11 31.68 17.71
C MET A 432 -0.40 33.07 18.10
N HIS A 433 -1.65 33.24 18.53
CA HIS A 433 -2.26 34.53 18.82
C HIS A 433 -2.91 34.58 20.21
N ASN A 434 -3.07 35.79 20.74
CA ASN A 434 -3.65 36.04 22.05
C ASN A 434 -4.64 37.19 21.94
N SER A 435 -5.93 36.87 22.06
CA SER A 435 -6.99 37.88 22.12
C SER A 435 -7.95 37.71 23.31
N ALA A 436 -7.68 36.78 24.24
CA ALA A 436 -8.47 36.63 25.47
C ALA A 436 -7.59 36.30 26.70
N PRO A 437 -7.92 36.83 27.89
CA PRO A 437 -7.35 36.30 29.12
C PRO A 437 -7.92 34.90 29.36
N ASN A 438 -7.04 33.99 29.78
CA ASN A 438 -7.29 32.60 30.19
C ASN A 438 -7.01 31.55 29.09
N VAL A 439 -5.79 30.99 29.16
CA VAL A 439 -5.35 29.62 28.80
C VAL A 439 -5.69 29.13 27.40
N ASP A 440 -4.67 28.74 26.64
CA ASP A 440 -4.84 28.48 25.21
C ASP A 440 -4.68 27.01 24.83
N ILE A 441 -4.07 26.19 25.70
CA ILE A 441 -3.97 24.74 25.50
C ILE A 441 -4.58 24.02 26.70
N PHE A 442 -5.53 23.13 26.45
CA PHE A 442 -6.21 22.35 27.49
C PHE A 442 -6.10 20.85 27.24
N LEU A 443 -5.69 20.14 28.28
CA LEU A 443 -5.72 18.68 28.37
C LEU A 443 -6.70 18.31 29.49
N GLU A 444 -7.91 17.94 29.15
CA GLU A 444 -8.99 17.70 30.12
C GLU A 444 -9.47 16.25 30.07
N LEU A 445 -9.57 15.62 31.24
CA LEU A 445 -10.27 14.37 31.44
C LEU A 445 -11.67 14.67 31.98
N TYR A 446 -12.70 14.45 31.18
CA TYR A 446 -14.09 14.71 31.56
C TYR A 446 -15.10 13.73 30.94
N PRO A 447 -15.95 13.06 31.75
CA PRO A 447 -15.84 12.96 33.20
C PRO A 447 -14.56 12.21 33.60
N TYR A 448 -13.93 12.62 34.70
CA TYR A 448 -12.74 11.93 35.20
C TYR A 448 -13.12 10.73 36.05
N GLU A 449 -12.50 9.57 35.77
CA GLU A 449 -12.56 8.36 36.58
C GLU A 449 -11.17 7.99 37.12
N ASP A 450 -11.12 7.42 38.32
CA ASP A 450 -9.85 7.00 38.94
C ASP A 450 -9.17 5.91 38.10
N GLY A 451 -7.92 6.16 37.71
CA GLY A 451 -7.14 5.29 36.83
C GLY A 451 -7.03 5.79 35.39
N ASN A 452 -7.68 6.90 35.04
CA ASN A 452 -7.45 7.62 33.80
C ASN A 452 -6.29 8.61 33.94
N HIS A 453 -5.49 8.73 32.89
CA HIS A 453 -4.25 9.51 32.92
C HIS A 453 -4.07 10.36 31.66
N ILE A 454 -3.30 11.45 31.81
CA ILE A 454 -2.77 12.25 30.71
C ILE A 454 -1.29 11.90 30.60
N TYR A 455 -0.97 10.99 29.68
CA TYR A 455 0.39 10.52 29.43
C TYR A 455 1.10 11.45 28.45
N ILE A 456 2.17 12.09 28.91
CA ILE A 456 3.02 12.95 28.10
C ILE A 456 4.44 12.39 27.99
N ASP A 457 4.99 12.33 26.79
CA ASP A 457 6.40 11.98 26.59
C ASP A 457 6.98 12.78 25.45
N ASN A 458 8.01 13.58 25.71
CA ASN A 458 8.61 14.47 24.72
C ASN A 458 7.58 15.40 24.03
N LEU A 459 6.55 15.82 24.77
CA LEU A 459 5.53 16.77 24.30
C LEU A 459 6.10 18.19 24.27
N THR A 460 6.04 18.84 23.11
CA THR A 460 6.44 20.24 22.92
C THR A 460 5.21 21.13 23.05
N ILE A 461 5.22 22.00 24.05
CA ILE A 461 4.24 23.08 24.18
C ILE A 461 4.93 24.39 23.79
N ASP A 462 4.34 25.09 22.83
CA ASP A 462 4.90 26.32 22.30
C ASP A 462 3.86 27.44 22.24
N PHE A 463 4.28 28.63 22.63
CA PHE A 463 3.45 29.83 22.62
C PHE A 463 4.23 30.95 21.96
N THR A 464 3.58 31.64 21.03
CA THR A 464 4.17 32.84 20.43
C THR A 464 4.17 34.03 21.41
N ASN A 465 3.32 34.00 22.46
CA ASN A 465 3.21 35.06 23.46
C ASN A 465 3.32 34.51 24.90
N VAL A 466 4.00 35.25 25.77
CA VAL A 466 4.39 34.84 27.15
C VAL A 466 3.26 34.88 28.17
N THR A 467 2.08 35.39 27.82
CA THR A 467 0.89 35.44 28.68
C THR A 467 0.01 34.20 28.56
N ASN A 468 0.31 33.35 27.59
CA ASN A 468 -0.41 32.13 27.28
C ASN A 468 0.05 31.03 28.25
N ASP A 469 -0.83 30.08 28.54
CA ASP A 469 -0.53 28.96 29.44
C ASP A 469 -1.18 27.68 28.90
N ALA A 470 -0.60 26.53 29.24
CA ALA A 470 -1.23 25.23 29.02
C ALA A 470 -1.71 24.68 30.35
N LYS A 471 -2.88 24.04 30.35
CA LYS A 471 -3.46 23.51 31.58
C LYS A 471 -3.96 22.09 31.44
N ALA A 472 -3.87 21.37 32.57
CA ALA A 472 -4.39 20.01 32.68
C ALA A 472 -5.44 19.89 33.78
N ARG A 473 -6.46 19.07 33.51
CA ARG A 473 -7.54 18.76 34.46
C ARG A 473 -7.89 17.27 34.45
N PRO A 474 -7.85 16.56 35.60
CA PRO A 474 -7.18 16.98 36.82
C PRO A 474 -5.67 16.97 36.60
N TYR A 475 -4.97 17.98 37.14
CA TYR A 475 -3.52 18.05 37.04
C TYR A 475 -2.80 16.83 37.67
N SER A 476 -3.42 16.20 38.67
CA SER A 476 -2.89 15.00 39.32
C SER A 476 -2.83 13.77 38.42
N ALA A 477 -3.57 13.75 37.31
CA ALA A 477 -3.56 12.67 36.34
C ALA A 477 -2.47 12.84 35.26
N LEU A 478 -1.75 13.97 35.27
CA LEU A 478 -0.65 14.23 34.34
C LEU A 478 0.59 13.41 34.72
N GLU A 479 1.07 12.59 33.79
CA GLU A 479 2.23 11.72 33.98
C GLU A 479 3.23 11.85 32.83
N GLY A 480 4.52 11.94 33.17
CA GLY A 480 5.62 11.94 32.20
C GLY A 480 6.32 13.29 32.05
N ASN A 481 6.97 13.52 30.91
CA ASN A 481 7.89 14.65 30.72
C ASN A 481 7.58 15.47 29.47
N LEU A 482 7.67 16.79 29.59
CA LEU A 482 7.65 17.74 28.48
C LEU A 482 9.02 17.83 27.81
N ALA A 483 9.03 18.03 26.49
CA ALA A 483 10.20 18.48 25.75
C ALA A 483 10.48 19.97 25.99
N SER A 484 9.43 20.79 25.96
CA SER A 484 9.48 22.23 26.24
C SER A 484 8.13 22.77 26.70
N GLY A 485 8.14 23.98 27.26
CA GLY A 485 6.95 24.65 27.78
C GLY A 485 6.62 24.22 29.22
N SER A 486 5.39 24.52 29.65
CA SER A 486 4.89 24.17 30.98
C SER A 486 3.40 23.89 30.93
N ILE A 487 2.93 22.98 31.79
CA ILE A 487 1.51 22.75 32.04
C ILE A 487 1.23 23.12 33.50
N THR A 488 0.16 23.85 33.77
CA THR A 488 -0.29 24.19 35.12
C THR A 488 -1.67 23.58 35.43
N PRO A 489 -2.10 23.54 36.70
CA PRO A 489 -3.45 23.07 37.03
C PRO A 489 -4.54 23.98 36.44
N PHE A 490 -5.57 23.37 35.81
CA PHE A 490 -6.75 24.07 35.24
C PHE A 490 -7.46 24.99 36.24
#